data_AF-A0A6I3HGU4-F1
#
_entry.id   AF-A0A6I3HGU4-F1
#
_cell.length_a   1.000
_cell.length_b   1.000
_cell.length_c   1.000
_cell.angle_alpha   90.00
_cell.angle_beta   90.00
_cell.angle_gamma   90.00
#
_symmetry.space_group_name_H-M   'P 1'
#
loop_
_entity.id
_entity.type
_entity.pdbx_description
1 polymer ?
#
loop_
_entity_poly.entity_id
_entity_poly.type
_entity_poly.pdbx_seq_one_letter_code
_entity_poly.pdbx_strand_id
1 'polypeptide(L)'
;MSDPAALEINIPAGDSGDGRFTNDCGHRVVNDRDPAYADVPRTEPSAFLQMLFEQGLEHEDEIFSLLERAHGVTRLSPDSGGDLGQQTTLAMHKGERLILGSQLSTVNGRSGRPDILVRVGEKKNAEGKWEYLPVDVKFHSALDGSAKPKEWNVGSIDDPWWESCVLTEVGKGTPDKNDSLQLAHYWQMLSDLGHAGSTDPLAGIFDRDGILLWRQLDEPMWKHPDPITQETKQRSALEISNLEWS
;
A
#
# COMPACT_ATOMS: atom_id res chain seq x y z
N MET A 1 50.32 -15.12 15.72
CA MET A 1 49.99 -14.21 14.62
C MET A 1 49.17 -15.01 13.61
N SER A 2 47.86 -14.89 13.69
CA SER A 2 46.93 -15.34 12.65
C SER A 2 45.88 -14.24 12.53
N ASP A 3 45.87 -13.59 11.37
CA ASP A 3 44.97 -12.50 11.01
C ASP A 3 43.60 -13.07 10.60
N PRO A 4 42.46 -12.44 10.96
CA PRO A 4 41.13 -12.95 10.69
C PRO A 4 40.63 -12.48 9.32
N ALA A 5 40.34 -13.42 8.42
CA ALA A 5 39.63 -13.11 7.18
C ALA A 5 38.16 -12.85 7.49
N ALA A 6 37.73 -11.61 7.29
CA ALA A 6 36.33 -11.21 7.29
C ALA A 6 35.55 -12.01 6.25
N LEU A 7 34.48 -12.67 6.69
CA LEU A 7 33.49 -13.28 5.82
C LEU A 7 32.64 -12.13 5.26
N GLU A 8 32.98 -11.64 4.06
CA GLU A 8 32.07 -10.80 3.28
C GLU A 8 30.88 -11.67 2.86
N ILE A 9 29.76 -11.51 3.56
CA ILE A 9 28.48 -12.08 3.16
C ILE A 9 27.96 -11.23 2.01
N ASN A 10 28.17 -11.73 0.80
CA ASN A 10 27.65 -11.11 -0.41
C ASN A 10 26.14 -11.40 -0.48
N ILE A 11 25.30 -10.42 -0.16
CA ILE A 11 23.85 -10.52 -0.30
C ILE A 11 23.53 -10.33 -1.79
N PRO A 12 22.99 -11.34 -2.50
CA PRO A 12 22.66 -11.20 -3.91
C PRO A 12 21.56 -10.14 -4.10
N ALA A 13 21.72 -9.36 -5.17
CA ALA A 13 20.83 -8.27 -5.56
C ALA A 13 19.36 -8.75 -5.58
N GLY A 14 18.50 -7.95 -4.95
CA GLY A 14 17.08 -8.18 -4.85
C GLY A 14 16.39 -8.24 -6.21
N ASP A 15 15.32 -9.02 -6.22
CA ASP A 15 14.38 -9.26 -7.30
C ASP A 15 13.89 -7.97 -7.97
N SER A 16 13.74 -8.00 -9.29
CA SER A 16 13.05 -7.01 -10.13
C SER A 16 11.52 -7.08 -9.97
N GLY A 17 11.00 -8.07 -9.22
CA GLY A 17 9.64 -8.10 -8.71
C GLY A 17 9.51 -7.25 -7.45
N ASP A 18 8.97 -6.04 -7.60
CA ASP A 18 8.76 -5.05 -6.54
C ASP A 18 7.86 -5.60 -5.43
N GLY A 19 8.46 -6.14 -4.37
CA GLY A 19 7.78 -6.48 -3.13
C GLY A 19 7.40 -5.23 -2.35
N ARG A 20 6.38 -4.49 -2.82
CA ARG A 20 5.90 -3.20 -2.27
C ARG A 20 5.38 -3.29 -0.83
N PHE A 21 5.01 -4.49 -0.40
CA PHE A 21 4.69 -4.81 0.97
C PHE A 21 5.67 -5.88 1.46
N THR A 22 6.36 -5.61 2.56
CA THR A 22 7.05 -6.67 3.29
C THR A 22 6.60 -6.65 4.74
N ASN A 23 5.71 -7.58 5.09
CA ASN A 23 5.97 -8.33 6.30
C ASN A 23 6.84 -9.51 5.91
N ASP A 24 7.47 -10.07 6.92
CA ASP A 24 7.89 -11.45 6.97
C ASP A 24 6.64 -12.35 6.64
N CYS A 25 6.17 -12.34 5.38
CA CYS A 25 5.00 -13.09 4.91
C CYS A 25 5.28 -14.54 5.24
N GLY A 26 4.51 -15.15 6.15
CA GLY A 26 4.89 -16.41 6.80
C GLY A 26 5.36 -17.48 5.82
N HIS A 27 4.80 -17.51 4.61
CA HIS A 27 5.22 -18.42 3.55
C HIS A 27 6.55 -18.04 2.87
N ARG A 28 6.79 -16.76 2.58
CA ARG A 28 8.06 -16.27 2.00
C ARG A 28 9.20 -16.38 3.00
N VAL A 29 8.95 -16.08 4.28
CA VAL A 29 9.94 -16.19 5.35
C VAL A 29 10.27 -17.61 5.66
N VAL A 30 9.26 -18.49 5.70
CA VAL A 30 9.49 -19.91 5.83
C VAL A 30 10.31 -20.39 4.65
N ASN A 31 9.97 -20.02 3.41
CA ASN A 31 10.75 -20.42 2.23
C ASN A 31 12.17 -19.81 2.20
N ASP A 32 12.33 -18.53 2.57
CA ASP A 32 13.61 -17.82 2.57
C ASP A 32 14.50 -18.24 3.76
N ARG A 33 13.92 -18.74 4.86
CA ARG A 33 14.64 -19.33 6.02
C ARG A 33 14.84 -20.83 5.90
N ASP A 34 14.12 -21.52 5.01
CA ASP A 34 14.26 -22.94 4.80
C ASP A 34 15.47 -23.21 3.91
N PRO A 35 16.54 -23.82 4.44
CA PRO A 35 17.76 -24.11 3.68
C PRO A 35 17.51 -24.99 2.46
N ALA A 36 16.40 -25.72 2.41
CA ALA A 36 16.02 -26.55 1.27
C ALA A 36 15.71 -25.72 0.01
N TYR A 37 15.36 -24.45 0.15
CA TYR A 37 15.03 -23.55 -0.96
C TYR A 37 16.09 -22.49 -1.25
N ALA A 38 17.16 -22.42 -0.45
CA ALA A 38 18.21 -21.40 -0.58
C ALA A 38 18.89 -21.40 -1.95
N ASP A 39 19.05 -22.59 -2.55
CA ASP A 39 19.71 -22.79 -3.85
C ASP A 39 18.72 -23.14 -4.98
N VAL A 40 17.41 -23.07 -4.73
CA VAL A 40 16.40 -23.35 -5.77
C VAL A 40 16.33 -22.13 -6.69
N PRO A 41 16.68 -22.27 -7.99
CA PRO A 41 16.60 -21.15 -8.92
C PRO A 41 15.15 -20.68 -9.00
N ARG A 42 14.94 -19.38 -8.77
CA ARG A 42 13.63 -18.78 -8.98
C ARG A 42 13.29 -18.87 -10.46
N THR A 43 12.07 -19.31 -10.76
CA THR A 43 11.59 -19.37 -12.14
C THR A 43 11.38 -17.96 -12.64
N GLU A 44 12.02 -17.61 -13.76
CA GLU A 44 11.77 -16.33 -14.43
C GLU A 44 10.27 -16.19 -14.76
N PRO A 45 9.68 -15.00 -14.54
CA PRO A 45 8.29 -14.77 -14.91
C PRO A 45 8.08 -15.02 -16.40
N SER A 46 6.91 -15.57 -16.77
CA SER A 46 6.58 -15.74 -18.19
C SER A 46 6.52 -14.37 -18.89
N ALA A 47 6.76 -14.33 -20.20
CA ALA A 47 6.68 -13.08 -20.98
C ALA A 47 5.34 -12.35 -20.82
N PHE A 48 4.23 -13.10 -20.65
CA PHE A 48 2.92 -12.52 -20.37
C PHE A 48 2.86 -11.84 -19.00
N LEU A 49 3.45 -12.46 -17.96
CA LEU A 49 3.52 -11.85 -16.62
C LEU A 49 4.45 -10.62 -16.62
N GLN A 50 5.58 -10.68 -17.33
CA GLN A 50 6.47 -9.52 -17.49
C GLN A 50 5.74 -8.34 -18.12
N MET A 51 5.00 -8.59 -19.22
CA MET A 51 4.18 -7.56 -19.87
C MET A 51 3.13 -6.96 -18.92
N LEU A 52 2.48 -7.76 -18.07
CA LEU A 52 1.54 -7.24 -17.09
C LEU A 52 2.21 -6.36 -16.02
N PHE A 53 3.43 -6.71 -15.59
CA PHE A 53 4.20 -5.88 -14.66
C PHE A 53 4.62 -4.56 -15.29
N GLU A 54 5.12 -4.59 -16.52
CA GLU A 54 5.48 -3.39 -17.28
C GLU A 54 4.29 -2.45 -17.44
N GLN A 55 3.12 -2.96 -17.84
CA GLN A 55 1.89 -2.17 -17.93
C GLN A 55 1.45 -1.57 -16.60
N GLY A 56 1.66 -2.31 -15.49
CA GLY A 56 1.41 -1.79 -14.15
C GLY A 56 2.30 -0.60 -13.79
N LEU A 57 3.60 -0.71 -14.10
CA LEU A 57 4.58 0.36 -13.85
C LEU A 57 4.33 1.58 -14.75
N GLU A 58 3.99 1.37 -16.02
CA GLU A 58 3.61 2.44 -16.95
C GLU A 58 2.38 3.21 -16.44
N HIS A 59 1.34 2.49 -16.01
CA HIS A 59 0.12 3.11 -15.47
C HIS A 59 0.38 3.90 -14.18
N GLU A 60 1.21 3.37 -13.28
CA GLU A 60 1.62 4.07 -12.06
C GLU A 60 2.39 5.37 -12.38
N ASP A 61 3.33 5.31 -13.33
CA ASP A 61 4.07 6.49 -13.80
C ASP A 61 3.14 7.54 -14.42
N GLU A 62 2.13 7.12 -15.19
CA GLU A 62 1.13 8.01 -15.77
C GLU A 62 0.30 8.73 -14.69
N ILE A 63 -0.20 8.00 -13.69
CA ILE A 63 -0.96 8.57 -12.57
C ILE A 63 -0.09 9.52 -11.75
N PHE A 64 1.14 9.15 -11.45
CA PHE A 64 2.07 10.02 -10.72
C PHE A 64 2.35 11.29 -11.51
N SER A 65 2.65 11.17 -12.81
CA SER A 65 2.89 12.32 -13.67
C SER A 65 1.68 13.26 -13.77
N LEU A 66 0.46 12.71 -13.74
CA LEU A 66 -0.76 13.50 -13.69
C LEU A 66 -0.89 14.28 -12.37
N LEU A 67 -0.65 13.63 -11.24
CA LEU A 67 -0.69 14.26 -9.91
C LEU A 67 0.40 15.31 -9.72
N GLU A 68 1.63 15.04 -10.18
CA GLU A 68 2.75 16.00 -10.17
C GLU A 68 2.37 17.28 -10.91
N ARG A 69 1.77 17.16 -12.11
CA ARG A 69 1.31 18.31 -12.90
C ARG A 69 0.17 19.07 -12.25
N ALA A 70 -0.83 18.37 -11.72
CA ALA A 70 -2.02 18.99 -11.15
C ALA A 70 -1.72 19.72 -9.83
N HIS A 71 -0.85 19.15 -8.98
CA HIS A 71 -0.62 19.63 -7.62
C HIS A 71 0.74 20.29 -7.39
N GLY A 72 1.63 20.29 -8.40
CA GLY A 72 2.98 20.85 -8.28
C GLY A 72 3.85 20.10 -7.26
N VAL A 73 3.56 18.82 -7.04
CA VAL A 73 4.36 17.95 -6.16
C VAL A 73 5.43 17.21 -6.97
N THR A 74 6.37 16.60 -6.26
CA THR A 74 7.41 15.78 -6.87
C THR A 74 7.44 14.43 -6.17
N ARG A 75 7.50 13.36 -6.96
CA ARG A 75 7.59 12.01 -6.43
C ARG A 75 8.93 11.76 -5.76
N LEU A 76 8.89 10.99 -4.68
CA LEU A 76 10.08 10.46 -4.06
C LEU A 76 10.61 9.32 -4.93
N SER A 77 11.92 9.27 -5.15
CA SER A 77 12.57 8.21 -5.93
C SER A 77 13.74 7.60 -5.18
N PRO A 78 13.87 6.26 -5.14
CA PRO A 78 15.05 5.57 -4.62
C PRO A 78 16.35 6.02 -5.30
N ASP A 79 16.29 6.37 -6.58
CA ASP A 79 17.46 6.73 -7.40
C ASP A 79 18.05 8.10 -7.03
N SER A 80 17.34 8.86 -6.20
CA SER A 80 17.80 10.16 -5.67
C SER A 80 18.97 10.02 -4.67
N GLY A 81 19.40 8.79 -4.37
CA GLY A 81 20.57 8.48 -3.54
C GLY A 81 20.37 8.64 -2.03
N GLY A 82 19.12 8.83 -1.58
CA GLY A 82 18.75 8.98 -0.17
C GLY A 82 17.85 7.86 0.33
N ASP A 83 17.79 7.66 1.66
CA ASP A 83 16.89 6.68 2.28
C ASP A 83 15.42 7.10 2.09
N LEU A 84 14.65 6.31 1.32
CA LEU A 84 13.27 6.64 0.96
C LEU A 84 12.34 6.73 2.17
N GLY A 85 12.60 5.90 3.20
CA GLY A 85 11.90 5.95 4.48
C GLY A 85 12.07 7.30 5.17
N GLN A 86 13.31 7.77 5.32
CA GLN A 86 13.60 9.10 5.88
C GLN A 86 13.02 10.24 5.05
N GLN A 87 13.07 10.14 3.72
CA GLN A 87 12.44 11.15 2.84
C GLN A 87 10.93 11.23 3.07
N THR A 88 10.27 10.08 3.17
CA THR A 88 8.83 9.98 3.47
C THR A 88 8.52 10.57 4.84
N THR A 89 9.27 10.20 5.89
CA THR A 89 9.12 10.77 7.24
C THR A 89 9.29 12.29 7.24
N LEU A 90 10.27 12.81 6.51
CA LEU A 90 10.50 14.25 6.42
C LEU A 90 9.34 14.97 5.72
N ALA A 91 8.81 14.40 4.64
CA ALA A 91 7.65 14.93 3.93
C ALA A 91 6.40 14.93 4.83
N MET A 92 6.14 13.85 5.56
CA MET A 92 5.05 13.77 6.55
C MET A 92 5.23 14.78 7.68
N HIS A 93 6.45 15.00 8.17
CA HIS A 93 6.74 15.99 9.20
C HIS A 93 6.48 17.44 8.73
N LYS A 94 6.89 17.76 7.49
CA LYS A 94 6.57 19.06 6.84
C LYS A 94 5.07 19.24 6.64
N GLY A 95 4.33 18.14 6.51
CA GLY A 95 2.91 18.16 6.20
C GLY A 95 2.66 18.38 4.73
N GLU A 96 3.47 17.80 3.84
CA GLU A 96 3.17 17.81 2.41
C GLU A 96 1.76 17.23 2.19
N ARG A 97 0.94 17.91 1.38
CA ARG A 97 -0.47 17.52 1.19
C ARG A 97 -0.61 16.20 0.43
N LEU A 98 0.34 15.92 -0.45
CA LEU A 98 0.43 14.72 -1.26
C LEU A 98 1.89 14.26 -1.30
N ILE A 99 2.14 12.98 -1.06
CA ILE A 99 3.48 12.36 -1.11
C ILE A 99 3.38 11.17 -2.06
N LEU A 100 4.14 11.18 -3.16
CA LEU A 100 4.15 10.11 -4.16
C LEU A 100 5.42 9.26 -4.03
N GLY A 101 5.32 7.95 -4.27
CA GLY A 101 6.44 7.00 -4.18
C GLY A 101 6.91 6.77 -2.75
N SER A 102 5.99 6.65 -1.80
CA SER A 102 6.32 6.68 -0.37
C SER A 102 6.82 5.33 0.17
N GLN A 103 7.63 5.38 1.23
CA GLN A 103 8.01 4.20 2.01
C GLN A 103 7.86 4.51 3.50
N LEU A 104 7.01 3.75 4.20
CA LEU A 104 6.84 3.92 5.64
C LEU A 104 8.04 3.35 6.40
N SER A 105 8.41 4.02 7.50
CA SER A 105 9.40 3.47 8.43
C SER A 105 8.90 2.15 9.02
N THR A 106 9.79 1.17 9.15
CA THR A 106 9.45 -0.11 9.77
C THR A 106 8.95 0.10 11.20
N VAL A 107 7.79 -0.48 11.53
CA VAL A 107 7.15 -0.34 12.84
C VAL A 107 6.54 -1.67 13.26
N ASN A 108 6.80 -2.12 14.48
CA ASN A 108 6.31 -3.41 15.00
C ASN A 108 6.62 -4.60 14.06
N GLY A 109 7.80 -4.59 13.43
CA GLY A 109 8.22 -5.62 12.47
C GLY A 109 7.57 -5.54 11.09
N ARG A 110 6.74 -4.52 10.85
CA ARG A 110 6.00 -4.31 9.61
C ARG A 110 6.68 -3.27 8.74
N SER A 111 6.66 -3.48 7.42
CA SER A 111 7.04 -2.45 6.44
C SER A 111 6.00 -2.33 5.33
N GLY A 112 6.02 -1.21 4.62
CA GLY A 112 5.07 -0.94 3.55
C GLY A 112 5.48 0.25 2.70
N ARG A 113 5.16 0.16 1.41
CA ARG A 113 5.34 1.21 0.41
C ARG A 113 3.98 1.51 -0.23
N PRO A 114 3.15 2.33 0.43
CA PRO A 114 1.97 2.87 -0.24
C PRO A 114 2.45 3.74 -1.40
N ASP A 115 1.81 3.61 -2.56
CA ASP A 115 2.21 4.37 -3.75
C ASP A 115 2.05 5.87 -3.50
N ILE A 116 1.00 6.26 -2.75
CA ILE A 116 0.64 7.64 -2.46
C ILE A 116 0.19 7.78 -0.99
N LEU A 117 0.56 8.88 -0.34
CA LEU A 117 -0.03 9.33 0.92
C LEU A 117 -0.75 10.66 0.71
N VAL A 118 -2.01 10.72 1.14
CA VAL A 118 -2.86 11.91 1.10
C VAL A 118 -3.04 12.47 2.50
N ARG A 119 -2.65 13.72 2.74
CA ARG A 119 -2.80 14.35 4.06
C ARG A 119 -4.26 14.66 4.35
N VAL A 120 -4.69 14.39 5.58
CA VAL A 120 -6.05 14.69 6.05
C VAL A 120 -6.12 16.07 6.65
N GLY A 121 -7.06 16.88 6.16
CA GLY A 121 -7.38 18.20 6.67
C GLY A 121 -6.22 19.20 6.71
N GLU A 122 -6.45 20.26 7.49
CA GLU A 122 -5.55 21.41 7.65
C GLU A 122 -4.99 21.55 9.07
N LYS A 123 -5.27 20.56 9.95
CA LYS A 123 -4.85 20.59 11.35
C LYS A 123 -4.10 19.31 11.68
N LYS A 124 -3.09 19.47 12.53
CA LYS A 124 -2.40 18.36 13.17
C LYS A 124 -3.33 17.70 14.20
N ASN A 125 -3.10 16.42 14.45
CA ASN A 125 -3.77 15.67 15.50
C ASN A 125 -3.33 16.14 16.91
N ALA A 126 -3.89 15.53 17.95
CA ALA A 126 -3.60 15.88 19.34
C ALA A 126 -2.11 15.72 19.73
N GLU A 127 -1.36 14.89 19.01
CA GLU A 127 0.08 14.68 19.20
C GLU A 127 0.96 15.66 18.40
N GLY A 128 0.34 16.58 17.65
CA GLY A 128 1.06 17.55 16.82
C GLY A 128 1.64 16.96 15.52
N LYS A 129 1.12 15.80 15.08
CA LYS A 129 1.48 15.15 13.81
C LYS A 129 0.41 15.39 12.75
N TRP A 130 0.82 15.36 11.49
CA TRP A 130 -0.10 15.35 10.35
C TRP A 130 -0.61 13.93 10.12
N GLU A 131 -1.89 13.80 9.77
CA GLU A 131 -2.49 12.51 9.47
C GLU A 131 -2.55 12.26 7.97
N TYR A 132 -2.46 11.00 7.57
CA TYR A 132 -2.38 10.57 6.17
C TYR A 132 -3.27 9.35 5.91
N LEU A 133 -3.85 9.29 4.71
CA LEU A 133 -4.54 8.13 4.17
C LEU A 133 -3.67 7.46 3.12
N PRO A 134 -3.51 6.13 3.15
CA PRO A 134 -2.78 5.41 2.11
C PRO A 134 -3.62 5.27 0.85
N VAL A 135 -2.97 5.43 -0.30
CA VAL A 135 -3.56 5.25 -1.62
C VAL A 135 -2.59 4.45 -2.49
N ASP A 136 -3.10 3.42 -3.17
CA ASP A 136 -2.34 2.63 -4.13
C ASP A 136 -2.85 2.85 -5.56
N VAL A 137 -2.00 2.60 -6.55
CA VAL A 137 -2.34 2.62 -7.97
C VAL A 137 -2.40 1.18 -8.48
N LYS A 138 -3.49 0.82 -9.15
CA LYS A 138 -3.69 -0.54 -9.69
C LYS A 138 -4.07 -0.50 -11.16
N PHE A 139 -3.40 -1.34 -11.96
CA PHE A 139 -3.72 -1.52 -13.38
C PHE A 139 -4.84 -2.54 -13.61
N HIS A 140 -5.91 -2.41 -12.84
CA HIS A 140 -7.19 -3.10 -13.03
C HIS A 140 -8.30 -2.23 -12.46
N SER A 141 -9.55 -2.58 -12.76
CA SER A 141 -10.71 -1.85 -12.23
C SER A 141 -10.75 -1.92 -10.70
N ALA A 142 -11.18 -0.83 -10.05
CA ALA A 142 -11.30 -0.80 -8.59
C ALA A 142 -12.44 -1.68 -8.04
N LEU A 143 -13.38 -2.10 -8.90
CA LEU A 143 -14.49 -2.99 -8.56
C LEU A 143 -14.38 -4.31 -9.34
N ASP A 144 -14.70 -5.42 -8.67
CA ASP A 144 -14.56 -6.79 -9.19
C ASP A 144 -15.67 -7.24 -10.16
N GLY A 145 -16.68 -6.41 -10.42
CA GLY A 145 -17.83 -6.76 -11.26
C GLY A 145 -18.85 -7.75 -10.67
N SER A 146 -18.67 -8.23 -9.43
CA SER A 146 -19.44 -9.33 -8.83
C SER A 146 -20.84 -8.96 -8.32
N ALA A 147 -21.08 -7.66 -8.11
CA ALA A 147 -22.27 -7.10 -7.47
C ALA A 147 -22.99 -6.07 -8.36
N LYS A 148 -24.24 -5.73 -8.00
CA LYS A 148 -24.98 -4.66 -8.68
C LYS A 148 -24.28 -3.31 -8.48
N PRO A 149 -24.42 -2.36 -9.42
CA PRO A 149 -23.89 -1.02 -9.23
C PRO A 149 -24.45 -0.37 -7.97
N LYS A 150 -23.62 0.38 -7.28
CA LYS A 150 -23.99 1.29 -6.20
C LYS A 150 -23.07 2.51 -6.22
N GLU A 151 -23.44 3.53 -5.47
CA GLU A 151 -22.61 4.70 -5.29
C GLU A 151 -21.42 4.39 -4.37
N TRP A 152 -20.27 4.96 -4.74
CA TRP A 152 -19.02 4.90 -3.98
C TRP A 152 -18.46 6.31 -3.80
N ASN A 153 -17.63 6.50 -2.77
CA ASN A 153 -16.90 7.75 -2.59
C ASN A 153 -15.77 7.82 -3.63
N VAL A 154 -15.88 8.76 -4.56
CA VAL A 154 -14.97 8.88 -5.69
C VAL A 154 -14.27 10.24 -5.65
N GLY A 155 -12.95 10.22 -5.72
CA GLY A 155 -12.11 11.39 -5.97
C GLY A 155 -11.58 11.42 -7.41
N SER A 156 -10.72 12.38 -7.70
CA SER A 156 -10.09 12.52 -9.01
C SER A 156 -8.60 12.89 -8.88
N ILE A 157 -7.90 12.94 -10.00
CA ILE A 157 -6.54 13.49 -10.08
C ILE A 157 -6.51 14.96 -9.64
N ASP A 158 -7.52 15.76 -10.02
CA ASP A 158 -7.56 17.19 -9.73
C ASP A 158 -7.89 17.47 -8.26
N ASP A 159 -8.70 16.61 -7.63
CA ASP A 159 -9.11 16.71 -6.23
C ASP A 159 -8.97 15.34 -5.53
N PRO A 160 -7.74 14.87 -5.24
CA PRO A 160 -7.48 13.55 -4.67
C PRO A 160 -7.69 13.54 -3.15
N TRP A 161 -8.56 14.40 -2.63
CA TRP A 161 -8.80 14.59 -1.19
C TRP A 161 -10.04 13.81 -0.77
N TRP A 162 -9.99 13.15 0.39
CA TRP A 162 -11.15 12.48 0.94
C TRP A 162 -12.32 13.46 1.16
N GLU A 163 -12.03 14.67 1.64
CA GLU A 163 -13.03 15.70 1.92
C GLU A 163 -13.71 16.27 0.66
N SER A 164 -13.13 16.00 -0.52
CA SER A 164 -13.65 16.44 -1.82
C SER A 164 -14.32 15.30 -2.61
N CYS A 165 -14.41 14.11 -2.02
CA CYS A 165 -15.03 12.98 -2.70
C CYS A 165 -16.53 13.19 -2.94
N VAL A 166 -17.03 12.54 -3.99
CA VAL A 166 -18.44 12.56 -4.39
C VAL A 166 -18.98 11.16 -4.50
N LEU A 167 -20.21 10.94 -4.03
CA LEU A 167 -20.92 9.68 -4.22
C LEU A 167 -21.28 9.52 -5.71
N THR A 168 -20.69 8.51 -6.35
CA THR A 168 -20.82 8.26 -7.79
C THR A 168 -20.96 6.78 -8.09
N GLU A 169 -21.86 6.42 -9.00
CA GLU A 169 -21.96 5.07 -9.55
C GLU A 169 -20.88 4.88 -10.65
N VAL A 170 -19.80 4.19 -10.32
CA VAL A 170 -18.64 3.98 -11.24
C VAL A 170 -18.59 2.58 -11.87
N GLY A 171 -19.52 1.70 -11.50
CA GLY A 171 -19.60 0.37 -12.11
C GLY A 171 -20.22 -0.68 -11.21
N LYS A 172 -20.14 -1.92 -11.67
CA LYS A 172 -20.58 -3.13 -10.95
C LYS A 172 -19.46 -3.65 -10.06
N GLY A 173 -19.83 -4.30 -8.96
CA GLY A 173 -18.88 -4.99 -8.10
C GLY A 173 -18.65 -4.35 -6.75
N THR A 174 -17.72 -4.96 -6.05
CA THR A 174 -17.18 -4.51 -4.78
C THR A 174 -15.67 -4.34 -4.90
N PRO A 175 -15.06 -3.50 -4.05
CA PRO A 175 -13.64 -3.48 -3.79
C PRO A 175 -13.02 -4.87 -3.71
N ASP A 176 -11.89 -5.04 -4.40
CA ASP A 176 -11.09 -6.25 -4.28
C ASP A 176 -10.64 -6.45 -2.83
N LYS A 177 -10.70 -7.71 -2.37
CA LYS A 177 -10.36 -8.08 -0.99
C LYS A 177 -8.88 -7.84 -0.72
N ASN A 178 -8.00 -8.29 -1.59
CA ASN A 178 -6.55 -8.26 -1.38
C ASN A 178 -6.02 -6.82 -1.41
N ASP A 179 -6.54 -5.98 -2.31
CA ASP A 179 -6.25 -4.54 -2.31
C ASP A 179 -6.65 -3.91 -0.98
N SER A 180 -7.88 -4.18 -0.52
CA SER A 180 -8.40 -3.59 0.73
C SER A 180 -7.60 -4.06 1.95
N LEU A 181 -7.15 -5.32 1.93
CA LEU A 181 -6.26 -5.91 2.91
C LEU A 181 -4.88 -5.24 2.94
N GLN A 182 -4.27 -4.99 1.78
CA GLN A 182 -3.02 -4.26 1.67
C GLN A 182 -3.15 -2.82 2.21
N LEU A 183 -4.21 -2.11 1.84
CA LEU A 183 -4.47 -0.76 2.35
C LEU A 183 -4.71 -0.74 3.86
N ALA A 184 -5.41 -1.74 4.41
CA ALA A 184 -5.61 -1.88 5.84
C ALA A 184 -4.30 -2.07 6.60
N HIS A 185 -3.36 -2.82 6.04
CA HIS A 185 -2.00 -2.95 6.59
C HIS A 185 -1.27 -1.60 6.63
N TYR A 186 -1.29 -0.82 5.54
CA TYR A 186 -0.67 0.50 5.52
C TYR A 186 -1.33 1.48 6.50
N TRP A 187 -2.66 1.46 6.60
CA TRP A 187 -3.38 2.31 7.54
C TRP A 187 -3.00 1.99 8.99
N GLN A 188 -2.87 0.71 9.34
CA GLN A 188 -2.41 0.31 10.67
C GLN A 188 -0.96 0.73 10.95
N MET A 189 -0.07 0.64 9.95
CA MET A 189 1.30 1.14 10.11
C MET A 189 1.31 2.65 10.37
N LEU A 190 0.51 3.42 9.62
CA LEU A 190 0.36 4.86 9.85
C LEU A 190 -0.19 5.15 11.25
N SER A 191 -1.16 4.36 11.72
CA SER A 191 -1.71 4.45 13.07
C SER A 191 -0.63 4.23 14.14
N ASP A 192 0.18 3.18 14.02
CA ASP A 192 1.29 2.90 14.95
C ASP A 192 2.38 3.98 14.94
N LEU A 193 2.59 4.63 13.79
CA LEU A 193 3.52 5.76 13.65
C LEU A 193 2.91 7.08 14.18
N GLY A 194 1.61 7.10 14.54
CA GLY A 194 0.86 8.27 14.99
C GLY A 194 0.47 9.24 13.86
N HIS A 195 0.47 8.75 12.62
CA HIS A 195 0.04 9.47 11.41
C HIS A 195 -1.36 9.04 10.93
N ALA A 196 -2.09 8.28 11.74
CA ALA A 196 -3.52 8.00 11.57
C ALA A 196 -4.18 7.77 12.94
N GLY A 197 -5.49 7.56 12.96
CA GLY A 197 -6.24 7.15 14.15
C GLY A 197 -7.20 8.20 14.71
N SER A 198 -7.11 9.47 14.30
CA SER A 198 -8.14 10.49 14.63
C SER A 198 -9.26 10.55 13.59
N THR A 199 -9.07 9.90 12.44
CA THR A 199 -10.08 9.73 11.39
C THR A 199 -10.47 8.28 11.22
N ASP A 200 -11.62 8.05 10.58
CA ASP A 200 -12.08 6.73 10.18
C ASP A 200 -10.99 6.00 9.36
N PRO A 201 -10.94 4.66 9.43
CA PRO A 201 -9.94 3.87 8.73
C PRO A 201 -10.24 3.84 7.24
N LEU A 202 -9.74 4.85 6.53
CA LEU A 202 -9.99 5.10 5.12
C LEU A 202 -8.73 4.88 4.29
N ALA A 203 -8.93 4.47 3.03
CA ALA A 203 -7.86 4.34 2.04
C ALA A 203 -8.42 4.42 0.62
N GLY A 204 -7.55 4.66 -0.36
CA GLY A 204 -7.94 4.83 -1.76
C GLY A 204 -7.23 3.89 -2.72
N ILE A 205 -7.86 3.65 -3.87
CA ILE A 205 -7.23 3.02 -5.04
C ILE A 205 -7.46 3.91 -6.25
N PHE A 206 -6.40 4.29 -6.94
CA PHE A 206 -6.49 4.72 -8.33
C PHE A 206 -6.55 3.48 -9.22
N ASP A 207 -7.62 3.34 -9.99
CA ASP A 207 -7.76 2.23 -10.91
C ASP A 207 -7.15 2.52 -12.28
N ARG A 208 -7.28 1.55 -13.21
CA ARG A 208 -6.78 1.65 -14.58
C ARG A 208 -7.33 2.83 -15.38
N ASP A 209 -8.47 3.38 -15.00
CA ASP A 209 -9.14 4.49 -15.69
C ASP A 209 -8.86 5.83 -14.98
N GLY A 210 -8.03 5.82 -13.93
CA GLY A 210 -7.66 7.00 -13.14
C GLY A 210 -8.73 7.42 -12.14
N ILE A 211 -9.72 6.57 -11.85
CA ILE A 211 -10.75 6.81 -10.84
C ILE A 211 -10.15 6.53 -9.46
N LEU A 212 -10.19 7.51 -8.55
CA LEU A 212 -9.83 7.31 -7.15
C LEU A 212 -11.03 6.81 -6.37
N LEU A 213 -11.07 5.51 -6.08
CA LEU A 213 -12.11 4.90 -5.27
C LEU A 213 -11.68 4.90 -3.79
N TRP A 214 -12.34 5.71 -2.97
CA TRP A 214 -12.15 5.71 -1.51
C TRP A 214 -13.00 4.63 -0.85
N ARG A 215 -12.43 3.98 0.18
CA ARG A 215 -13.01 2.82 0.85
C ARG A 215 -12.91 2.98 2.37
N GLN A 216 -13.95 2.52 3.07
CA GLN A 216 -13.91 2.30 4.52
C GLN A 216 -13.36 0.91 4.81
N LEU A 217 -12.27 0.83 5.55
CA LEU A 217 -11.54 -0.40 5.83
C LEU A 217 -12.15 -1.20 7.00
N ASP A 218 -13.00 -0.56 7.79
CA ASP A 218 -13.78 -1.16 8.87
C ASP A 218 -15.19 -1.62 8.44
N GLU A 219 -15.58 -1.44 7.18
CA GLU A 219 -16.83 -1.99 6.64
C GLU A 219 -16.75 -3.53 6.56
N PRO A 220 -17.67 -4.28 7.18
CA PRO A 220 -17.64 -5.73 7.20
C PRO A 220 -18.13 -6.32 5.87
N MET A 221 -17.22 -6.44 4.90
CA MET A 221 -17.53 -6.87 3.54
C MET A 221 -17.26 -8.36 3.26
N TRP A 222 -16.34 -8.99 4.00
CA TRP A 222 -15.83 -10.32 3.63
C TRP A 222 -16.11 -11.37 4.70
N LYS A 223 -16.47 -12.56 4.23
CA LYS A 223 -16.51 -13.75 5.05
C LYS A 223 -15.08 -14.22 5.33
N HIS A 224 -14.72 -14.33 6.60
CA HIS A 224 -13.41 -14.79 7.04
C HIS A 224 -13.54 -15.77 8.23
N PRO A 225 -12.81 -16.91 8.23
CA PRO A 225 -12.78 -17.81 9.37
C PRO A 225 -12.13 -17.15 10.60
N ASP A 226 -12.72 -17.40 11.77
CA ASP A 226 -12.06 -17.10 13.04
C ASP A 226 -10.83 -18.02 13.21
N PRO A 227 -9.64 -17.50 13.53
CA PRO A 227 -8.45 -18.33 13.62
C PRO A 227 -8.51 -19.36 14.75
N ILE A 228 -9.34 -19.13 15.77
CA ILE A 228 -9.47 -20.03 16.92
C ILE A 228 -10.66 -20.98 16.72
N THR A 229 -11.85 -20.45 16.44
CA THR A 229 -13.06 -21.29 16.37
C THR A 229 -13.29 -21.90 14.99
N GLN A 230 -12.57 -21.45 13.96
CA GLN A 230 -12.77 -21.77 12.54
C GLN A 230 -14.16 -21.40 11.99
N GLU A 231 -15.01 -20.75 12.78
CA GLU A 231 -16.31 -20.27 12.33
C GLU A 231 -16.14 -19.08 11.39
N THR A 232 -16.82 -19.12 10.25
CA THR A 232 -16.79 -18.01 9.29
C THR A 232 -17.74 -16.89 9.71
N LYS A 233 -17.20 -15.68 9.87
CA LYS A 233 -17.95 -14.47 10.22
C LYS A 233 -17.75 -13.39 9.15
N GLN A 234 -18.70 -12.46 9.03
CA GLN A 234 -18.47 -11.23 8.27
C GLN A 234 -17.46 -10.37 9.02
N ARG A 235 -16.42 -9.93 8.32
CA ARG A 235 -15.32 -9.14 8.85
C ARG A 235 -14.88 -8.07 7.87
N SER A 236 -14.33 -7.00 8.39
CA SER A 236 -13.74 -5.92 7.60
C SER A 236 -12.30 -6.20 7.19
N ALA A 237 -11.76 -5.40 6.27
CA ALA A 237 -10.36 -5.54 5.87
C ALA A 237 -9.43 -5.28 7.06
N LEU A 238 -9.78 -4.29 7.90
CA LEU A 238 -9.02 -3.94 9.10
C LEU A 238 -9.02 -5.07 10.13
N GLU A 239 -10.17 -5.72 10.36
CA GLU A 239 -10.26 -6.86 11.26
C GLU A 239 -9.46 -8.07 10.75
N ILE A 240 -9.59 -8.37 9.46
CA ILE A 240 -8.86 -9.49 8.85
C ILE A 240 -7.36 -9.22 8.90
N SER A 241 -6.94 -8.02 8.51
CA SER A 241 -5.56 -7.55 8.60
C SER A 241 -4.98 -7.73 10.01
N ASN A 242 -5.72 -7.32 11.04
CA ASN A 242 -5.32 -7.53 12.43
C ASN A 242 -5.23 -9.01 12.82
N LEU A 243 -6.08 -9.90 12.27
CA LEU A 243 -6.04 -11.33 12.59
C LEU A 243 -4.93 -12.07 11.87
N GLU A 244 -4.63 -11.68 10.63
CA GLU A 244 -3.61 -12.32 9.81
C GLU A 244 -2.20 -11.81 10.14
N TRP A 245 -2.08 -10.57 10.66
CA TRP A 245 -0.80 -9.88 10.81
C TRP A 245 -0.55 -9.30 12.22
N SER A 246 -1.21 -9.81 13.26
CA SER A 246 -0.89 -9.58 14.69
C SER A 246 0.25 -10.45 15.21
#